data_AF-A0A7C6YVT1-F1
#
_entry.id   AF-A0A7C6YVT1-F1
#
_cell.length_a   1.000
_cell.length_b   1.000
_cell.length_c   1.000
_cell.angle_alpha   90.00
_cell.angle_beta   90.00
_cell.angle_gamma   90.00
#
_symmetry.space_group_name_H-M   'P 1'
#
loop_
_entity.id
_entity.type
_entity.pdbx_description
1 polymer ?
#
loop_
_entity_poly.entity_id
_entity_poly.type
_entity_poly.pdbx_seq_one_letter_code
_entity_poly.pdbx_strand_id
1 'polypeptide(L)'
;MLAVKGAKIYPVVGDVIENGTMIIKDGKIKAIGEDLDISKVDGVLDFTGKVIIPGLIDAHTHVGMWGDGEGRPGYDGNEAVRAITGEVRALDGVNPRQVSFAGAREGGITTIQILPGSANPIGGLGFACKTAGNIIDEMVVKNPTGLKGATGENPKRAHGEAQKHSPATRMAVASLMREYFKDAREYGEKKAKAKEEGKPFTVDLNLESGLMVLNKEIPFRVHAHRHDDIVTVIRICEEFDINYTIEHCTDGHLIAEYLGKKNVTAVVGPGLSAASKVETKDMTDENPAILASSSRP
;
A
#
# COMPACT_ATOMS: atom_id res chain seq x y z
N MET A 1 -14.60 -16.26 -25.68
CA MET A 1 -14.50 -17.11 -24.48
C MET A 1 -13.38 -18.11 -24.69
N LEU A 2 -12.47 -18.20 -23.72
CA LEU A 2 -11.37 -19.15 -23.72
C LEU A 2 -11.56 -20.12 -22.55
N ALA A 3 -11.26 -21.40 -22.72
CA ALA A 3 -11.17 -22.35 -21.61
C ALA A 3 -9.71 -22.73 -21.36
N VAL A 4 -9.33 -22.85 -20.10
CA VAL A 4 -8.10 -23.50 -19.64
C VAL A 4 -8.52 -24.76 -18.90
N LYS A 5 -8.04 -25.94 -19.28
CA LYS A 5 -8.47 -27.22 -18.68
C LYS A 5 -7.31 -28.04 -18.15
N GLY A 6 -7.61 -28.97 -17.24
CA GLY A 6 -6.67 -29.97 -16.77
C GLY A 6 -5.74 -29.52 -15.64
N ALA A 7 -5.88 -28.27 -15.18
CA ALA A 7 -4.97 -27.69 -14.21
C ALA A 7 -5.44 -27.96 -12.77
N LYS A 8 -4.49 -28.03 -11.84
CA LYS A 8 -4.78 -27.86 -10.42
C LYS A 8 -5.02 -26.39 -10.12
N ILE A 9 -6.25 -26.00 -9.78
CA ILE A 9 -6.63 -24.60 -9.55
C ILE A 9 -6.76 -24.35 -8.05
N TYR A 10 -6.10 -23.31 -7.55
CA TYR A 10 -6.24 -22.81 -6.18
C TYR A 10 -7.07 -21.52 -6.21
N PRO A 11 -8.38 -21.54 -5.88
CA PRO A 11 -9.20 -20.33 -5.94
C PRO A 11 -8.88 -19.30 -4.85
N VAL A 12 -8.12 -19.70 -3.82
CA VAL A 12 -7.87 -18.99 -2.54
C VAL A 12 -9.14 -18.89 -1.69
N VAL A 13 -10.25 -18.48 -2.28
CA VAL A 13 -11.58 -18.50 -1.67
C VAL A 13 -12.30 -19.80 -2.02
N GLY A 14 -12.19 -20.81 -1.16
CA GLY A 14 -12.80 -22.12 -1.34
C GLY A 14 -11.80 -23.24 -1.63
N ASP A 15 -12.32 -24.43 -1.93
CA ASP A 15 -11.53 -25.64 -2.05
C ASP A 15 -10.67 -25.66 -3.32
N VAL A 16 -9.56 -26.40 -3.24
CA VAL A 16 -8.67 -26.66 -4.38
C VAL A 16 -9.38 -27.57 -5.38
N ILE A 17 -9.28 -27.25 -6.67
CA ILE A 17 -9.86 -28.03 -7.76
C ILE A 17 -8.72 -28.80 -8.46
N GLU A 18 -8.66 -30.12 -8.29
CA GLU A 18 -7.49 -30.91 -8.72
C GLU A 18 -7.37 -31.06 -10.24
N ASN A 19 -8.50 -31.20 -10.94
CA ASN A 19 -8.57 -31.31 -12.41
C ASN A 19 -9.51 -30.24 -12.99
N GLY A 20 -9.19 -28.98 -12.69
CA GLY A 20 -10.06 -27.85 -12.96
C GLY A 20 -10.06 -27.37 -14.40
N THR A 21 -11.21 -26.85 -14.79
CA THR A 21 -11.45 -26.03 -15.97
C THR A 21 -11.80 -24.61 -15.53
N MET A 22 -11.20 -23.61 -16.17
CA MET A 22 -11.50 -22.19 -16.00
C MET A 22 -11.94 -21.58 -17.33
N ILE A 23 -13.12 -20.94 -17.35
CA ILE A 23 -13.64 -20.23 -18.51
C ILE A 23 -13.41 -18.73 -18.33
N ILE A 24 -12.74 -18.12 -19.30
CA ILE A 24 -12.46 -16.69 -19.36
C ILE A 24 -13.33 -16.04 -20.44
N LYS A 25 -13.98 -14.94 -20.10
CA LYS A 25 -14.77 -14.13 -21.03
C LYS A 25 -14.46 -12.65 -20.78
N ASP A 26 -14.11 -11.92 -21.85
CA ASP A 26 -13.88 -10.47 -21.82
C ASP A 26 -12.90 -10.03 -20.71
N GLY A 27 -11.79 -10.78 -20.57
CA GLY A 27 -10.75 -10.53 -19.57
C GLY A 27 -11.13 -10.89 -18.13
N LYS A 28 -12.29 -11.50 -17.90
CA LYS A 28 -12.78 -11.90 -16.57
C LYS A 28 -12.99 -13.41 -16.48
N ILE A 29 -12.85 -13.94 -15.27
CA ILE A 29 -13.21 -15.33 -14.97
C ILE A 29 -14.73 -15.42 -14.97
N LYS A 30 -15.28 -16.26 -15.86
CA LYS A 30 -16.71 -16.54 -15.96
C LYS A 30 -17.12 -17.71 -15.07
N ALA A 31 -16.31 -18.76 -15.02
CA ALA A 31 -16.57 -19.97 -14.24
C ALA A 31 -15.27 -20.75 -13.97
N ILE A 32 -15.24 -21.48 -12.85
CA ILE A 32 -14.21 -22.47 -12.50
C ILE A 32 -14.91 -23.74 -11.99
N GLY A 33 -14.39 -24.92 -12.29
CA GLY A 33 -14.94 -26.22 -11.85
C GLY A 33 -14.37 -27.39 -12.65
N GLU A 34 -14.65 -28.64 -12.26
CA GLU A 34 -14.09 -29.83 -12.93
C GLU A 34 -14.78 -30.12 -14.28
N ASP A 35 -16.12 -30.14 -14.29
CA ASP A 35 -16.93 -30.56 -15.45
C ASP A 35 -17.66 -29.39 -16.14
N LEU A 36 -16.93 -28.32 -16.48
CA LEU A 36 -17.54 -27.20 -17.18
C LEU A 36 -17.80 -27.53 -18.66
N ASP A 37 -19.00 -27.19 -19.16
CA ASP A 37 -19.32 -27.27 -20.59
C ASP A 37 -18.48 -26.25 -21.39
N ILE A 38 -17.52 -26.76 -22.14
CA ILE A 38 -16.64 -25.99 -23.02
C ILE A 38 -17.04 -26.08 -24.50
N SER A 39 -18.20 -26.64 -24.85
CA SER A 39 -18.63 -26.80 -26.25
C SER A 39 -18.81 -25.47 -27.00
N LYS A 40 -19.05 -24.37 -26.27
CA LYS A 40 -19.31 -23.02 -26.81
C LYS A 40 -18.15 -22.04 -26.63
N VAL A 41 -16.95 -22.49 -26.27
CA VAL A 41 -15.79 -21.61 -26.15
C VAL A 41 -15.08 -21.48 -27.49
N ASP A 42 -14.41 -20.35 -27.72
CA ASP A 42 -13.71 -20.05 -28.97
C ASP A 42 -12.33 -20.73 -29.05
N GLY A 43 -11.80 -21.18 -27.90
CA GLY A 43 -10.52 -21.88 -27.83
C GLY A 43 -10.32 -22.59 -26.49
N VAL A 44 -9.54 -23.67 -26.52
CA VAL A 44 -9.21 -24.49 -25.35
C VAL A 44 -7.69 -24.58 -25.22
N LEU A 45 -7.18 -24.26 -24.03
CA LEU A 45 -5.79 -24.43 -23.65
C LEU A 45 -5.67 -25.62 -22.68
N ASP A 46 -4.79 -26.55 -22.99
CA ASP A 46 -4.50 -27.69 -22.13
C ASP A 46 -3.36 -27.38 -21.16
N PHE A 47 -3.68 -27.37 -19.88
CA PHE A 47 -2.79 -27.10 -18.76
C PHE A 47 -2.69 -28.33 -17.84
N THR A 48 -2.90 -29.54 -18.37
CA THR A 48 -2.68 -30.79 -17.62
C THR A 48 -1.30 -30.84 -16.96
N GLY A 49 -1.29 -31.16 -15.66
CA GLY A 49 -0.07 -31.21 -14.85
C GLY A 49 0.49 -29.82 -14.47
N LYS A 50 -0.23 -28.73 -14.74
CA LYS A 50 0.11 -27.37 -14.31
C LYS A 50 -0.72 -26.94 -13.12
N VAL A 51 -0.26 -25.89 -12.46
CA VAL A 51 -0.94 -25.25 -11.33
C VAL A 51 -1.38 -23.85 -11.75
N ILE A 52 -2.60 -23.48 -11.39
CA ILE A 52 -3.16 -22.13 -11.56
C ILE A 52 -3.44 -21.55 -10.18
N ILE A 53 -2.85 -20.39 -9.92
CA ILE A 53 -3.15 -19.54 -8.75
C ILE A 53 -3.58 -18.16 -9.26
N PRO A 54 -4.33 -17.36 -8.47
CA PRO A 54 -4.52 -15.96 -8.74
C PRO A 54 -3.17 -15.25 -8.81
N GLY A 55 -3.07 -14.25 -9.69
CA GLY A 55 -1.89 -13.41 -9.70
C GLY A 55 -1.70 -12.73 -8.35
N LEU A 56 -0.47 -12.79 -7.82
CA LEU A 56 -0.15 -12.24 -6.51
C LEU A 56 -0.34 -10.71 -6.51
N ILE A 57 -0.67 -10.17 -5.34
CA ILE A 57 -0.88 -8.75 -5.11
C ILE A 57 0.12 -8.27 -4.05
N ASP A 58 1.00 -7.34 -4.42
CA ASP A 58 1.86 -6.66 -3.47
C ASP A 58 1.18 -5.36 -3.00
N ALA A 59 0.80 -5.32 -1.72
CA ALA A 59 0.06 -4.21 -1.12
C ALA A 59 0.93 -3.01 -0.72
N HIS A 60 2.27 -3.13 -0.81
CA HIS A 60 3.18 -2.03 -0.53
C HIS A 60 4.52 -2.23 -1.24
N THR A 61 4.71 -1.49 -2.33
CA THR A 61 5.97 -1.51 -3.05
C THR A 61 6.41 -0.12 -3.51
N HIS A 62 7.65 -0.06 -3.98
CA HIS A 62 8.26 1.09 -4.63
C HIS A 62 8.81 0.73 -6.02
N VAL A 63 8.35 -0.38 -6.61
CA VAL A 63 8.67 -0.80 -7.98
C VAL A 63 8.47 0.37 -8.94
N GLY A 64 9.47 0.65 -9.76
CA GLY A 64 9.45 1.77 -10.71
C GLY A 64 9.90 3.12 -10.16
N MET A 65 10.23 3.25 -8.87
CA MET A 65 10.55 4.55 -8.23
C MET A 65 12.02 4.72 -7.78
N TRP A 66 12.85 3.68 -7.92
CA TRP A 66 14.24 3.69 -7.42
C TRP A 66 15.30 3.44 -8.49
N GLY A 67 14.93 3.50 -9.77
CA GLY A 67 15.86 3.53 -10.90
C GLY A 67 16.77 2.30 -10.91
N ASP A 68 16.26 1.15 -11.37
CA ASP A 68 16.94 -0.15 -11.37
C ASP A 68 18.36 -0.10 -11.99
N GLY A 69 19.37 0.20 -11.16
CA GLY A 69 20.77 0.38 -11.58
C GLY A 69 21.13 1.78 -12.11
N GLU A 70 20.21 2.75 -12.05
CA GLU A 70 20.39 4.13 -12.52
C GLU A 70 21.00 5.04 -11.45
N GLY A 71 20.93 4.64 -10.18
CA GLY A 71 21.40 5.41 -9.04
C GLY A 71 20.53 6.63 -8.77
N ARG A 72 21.10 7.64 -8.09
CA ARG A 72 20.36 8.83 -7.60
C ARG A 72 19.48 9.53 -8.65
N PRO A 73 19.84 9.64 -9.94
CA PRO A 73 18.96 10.24 -10.94
C PRO A 73 17.60 9.54 -11.13
N GLY A 74 17.48 8.25 -10.79
CA GLY A 74 16.23 7.50 -10.88
C GLY A 74 15.50 7.33 -9.54
N TYR A 75 15.90 8.10 -8.52
CA TYR A 75 15.35 8.01 -7.16
C TYR A 75 14.21 9.01 -6.97
N ASP A 76 12.99 8.58 -7.29
CA ASP A 76 11.76 9.40 -7.18
C ASP A 76 10.85 8.97 -6.02
N GLY A 77 11.28 7.96 -5.23
CA GLY A 77 10.47 7.40 -4.15
C GLY A 77 10.32 8.25 -2.89
N ASN A 78 11.06 9.34 -2.70
CA ASN A 78 10.92 10.22 -1.52
C ASN A 78 11.16 11.70 -1.87
N GLU A 79 10.12 12.54 -1.77
CA GLU A 79 10.23 14.01 -1.81
C GLU A 79 10.62 14.55 -0.43
N ALA A 80 11.87 14.36 -0.05
CA ALA A 80 12.34 14.63 1.31
C ALA A 80 12.70 16.10 1.59
N VAL A 81 12.43 17.04 0.67
CA VAL A 81 12.75 18.47 0.87
C VAL A 81 11.81 19.12 1.90
N ARG A 82 10.61 18.57 2.11
CA ARG A 82 9.69 18.97 3.17
C ARG A 82 9.17 17.75 3.92
N ALA A 83 8.87 17.91 5.21
CA ALA A 83 8.31 16.83 6.02
C ALA A 83 6.85 16.48 5.68
N ILE A 84 6.12 17.41 5.06
CA ILE A 84 4.71 17.26 4.72
C ILE A 84 4.57 17.51 3.23
N THR A 85 4.22 16.46 2.49
CA THR A 85 4.09 16.47 1.03
C THR A 85 2.82 15.71 0.62
N GLY A 86 1.68 16.06 1.21
CA GLY A 86 0.40 15.37 0.95
C GLY A 86 -0.07 15.47 -0.51
N GLU A 87 0.39 16.50 -1.22
CA GLU A 87 0.02 16.78 -2.60
C GLU A 87 0.73 15.90 -3.64
N VAL A 88 1.90 15.33 -3.31
CA VAL A 88 2.67 14.56 -4.29
C VAL A 88 2.04 13.18 -4.51
N ARG A 89 2.24 12.61 -5.69
CA ARG A 89 1.64 11.35 -6.10
C ARG A 89 2.71 10.40 -6.61
N ALA A 90 2.70 9.16 -6.12
CA ALA A 90 3.60 8.14 -6.64
C ALA A 90 3.36 7.86 -8.13
N LEU A 91 2.14 8.10 -8.63
CA LEU A 91 1.81 7.99 -10.05
C LEU A 91 2.69 8.87 -10.94
N ASP A 92 3.12 10.03 -10.44
CA ASP A 92 3.82 11.03 -11.24
C ASP A 92 5.34 10.76 -11.32
N GLY A 93 5.86 9.80 -10.54
CA GLY A 93 7.29 9.47 -10.46
C GLY A 93 7.63 8.02 -10.80
N VAL A 94 6.66 7.22 -11.26
CA VAL A 94 6.87 5.81 -11.59
C VAL A 94 7.29 5.63 -13.04
N ASN A 95 8.31 4.81 -13.27
CA ASN A 95 8.70 4.38 -14.60
C ASN A 95 8.32 2.90 -14.83
N PRO A 96 7.26 2.58 -15.62
CA PRO A 96 6.82 1.20 -15.87
C PRO A 96 7.79 0.39 -16.73
N ARG A 97 8.83 1.02 -17.31
CA ARG A 97 9.86 0.35 -18.11
C ARG A 97 11.03 -0.16 -17.29
N GLN A 98 11.09 0.16 -15.99
CA GLN A 98 12.08 -0.39 -15.08
C GLN A 98 11.95 -1.93 -15.01
N VAL A 99 13.09 -2.62 -14.95
CA VAL A 99 13.16 -4.10 -15.02
C VAL A 99 12.41 -4.77 -13.87
N SER A 100 12.25 -4.07 -12.74
CA SER A 100 11.48 -4.48 -11.57
C SER A 100 9.99 -4.75 -11.90
N PHE A 101 9.39 -4.09 -12.89
CA PHE A 101 8.04 -4.44 -13.35
C PHE A 101 8.00 -5.81 -14.03
N ALA A 102 9.00 -6.13 -14.85
CA ALA A 102 9.12 -7.45 -15.47
C ALA A 102 9.45 -8.52 -14.42
N GLY A 103 10.39 -8.24 -13.50
CA GLY A 103 10.72 -9.13 -12.40
C GLY A 103 9.53 -9.46 -11.50
N ALA A 104 8.68 -8.47 -11.21
CA ALA A 104 7.43 -8.70 -10.48
C ALA A 104 6.51 -9.70 -11.21
N ARG A 105 6.34 -9.54 -12.53
CA ARG A 105 5.53 -10.47 -13.35
C ARG A 105 6.12 -11.87 -13.40
N GLU A 106 7.43 -11.99 -13.55
CA GLU A 106 8.15 -13.27 -13.54
C GLU A 106 8.00 -13.98 -12.19
N GLY A 107 7.91 -13.23 -11.09
CA GLY A 107 7.57 -13.74 -9.76
C GLY A 107 6.08 -14.00 -9.52
N GLY A 108 5.22 -13.83 -10.53
CA GLY A 108 3.77 -14.06 -10.42
C GLY A 108 2.97 -12.90 -9.83
N ILE A 109 3.59 -11.73 -9.59
CA ILE A 109 2.92 -10.53 -9.10
C ILE A 109 2.27 -9.78 -10.27
N THR A 110 0.94 -9.70 -10.25
CA THR A 110 0.16 -9.12 -11.36
C THR A 110 -0.42 -7.75 -11.04
N THR A 111 -0.50 -7.42 -9.75
CA THR A 111 -1.05 -6.15 -9.26
C THR A 111 -0.18 -5.66 -8.12
N ILE A 112 0.16 -4.39 -8.14
CA ILE A 112 0.99 -3.75 -7.11
C ILE A 112 0.36 -2.45 -6.66
N GLN A 113 0.56 -2.12 -5.38
CA GLN A 113 0.28 -0.80 -4.84
C GLN A 113 1.59 -0.06 -4.62
N ILE A 114 1.78 1.00 -5.38
CA ILE A 114 2.97 1.85 -5.31
C ILE A 114 2.66 3.05 -4.41
N LEU A 115 3.51 3.26 -3.41
CA LEU A 115 3.41 4.34 -2.43
C LEU A 115 4.73 5.11 -2.39
N PRO A 116 4.71 6.39 -1.99
CA PRO A 116 5.93 7.08 -1.55
C PRO A 116 6.64 6.29 -0.45
N GLY A 117 7.92 6.56 -0.24
CA GLY A 117 8.77 5.93 0.78
C GLY A 117 8.40 6.35 2.21
N SER A 118 9.38 6.35 3.11
CA SER A 118 9.18 6.61 4.55
C SER A 118 10.01 7.78 5.06
N ALA A 119 10.47 8.68 4.18
CA ALA A 119 11.22 9.86 4.59
C ALA A 119 10.34 10.89 5.32
N ASN A 120 9.03 10.94 5.06
CA ASN A 120 8.18 12.05 5.47
C ASN A 120 7.10 11.60 6.47
N PRO A 121 6.81 12.37 7.53
CA PRO A 121 5.61 12.18 8.33
C PRO A 121 4.32 12.08 7.49
N ILE A 122 4.18 12.94 6.46
CA ILE A 122 3.14 12.83 5.42
C ILE A 122 3.85 12.82 4.07
N GLY A 123 3.84 11.67 3.39
CA GLY A 123 4.67 11.39 2.21
C GLY A 123 3.96 11.48 0.86
N GLY A 124 2.63 11.63 0.83
CA GLY A 124 1.86 11.77 -0.41
C GLY A 124 1.03 10.54 -0.79
N LEU A 125 0.39 10.59 -1.95
CA LEU A 125 -0.63 9.63 -2.38
C LEU A 125 -0.02 8.42 -3.10
N GLY A 126 -0.51 7.24 -2.75
CA GLY A 126 -0.26 6.00 -3.49
C GLY A 126 -1.35 5.66 -4.51
N PHE A 127 -1.06 4.71 -5.40
CA PHE A 127 -2.00 4.17 -6.37
C PHE A 127 -1.77 2.66 -6.56
N ALA A 128 -2.72 1.95 -7.16
CA ALA A 128 -2.56 0.55 -7.54
C ALA A 128 -2.65 0.38 -9.05
N CYS A 129 -1.81 -0.49 -9.61
CA CYS A 129 -1.75 -0.77 -11.03
C CYS A 129 -1.51 -2.26 -11.31
N LYS A 130 -1.84 -2.68 -12.54
CA LYS A 130 -1.37 -3.93 -13.11
C LYS A 130 0.11 -3.81 -13.46
N THR A 131 0.84 -4.91 -13.35
CA THR A 131 2.27 -4.93 -13.67
C THR A 131 2.57 -5.06 -15.16
N ALA A 132 1.56 -5.31 -16.02
CA ALA A 132 1.71 -5.41 -17.46
C ALA A 132 1.26 -4.12 -18.16
N GLY A 133 2.11 -3.57 -19.03
CA GLY A 133 1.87 -2.34 -19.78
C GLY A 133 3.11 -1.47 -19.86
N ASN A 134 3.03 -0.38 -20.61
CA ASN A 134 4.10 0.64 -20.71
C ASN A 134 3.58 2.06 -20.48
N ILE A 135 2.27 2.27 -20.49
CA ILE A 135 1.62 3.56 -20.23
C ILE A 135 0.97 3.45 -18.87
N ILE A 136 1.51 4.19 -17.89
CA ILE A 136 1.12 4.00 -16.49
C ILE A 136 -0.37 4.27 -16.27
N ASP A 137 -0.94 5.28 -16.93
CA ASP A 137 -2.35 5.63 -16.87
C ASP A 137 -3.27 4.47 -17.30
N GLU A 138 -2.86 3.67 -18.29
CA GLU A 138 -3.60 2.49 -18.76
C GLU A 138 -3.44 1.28 -17.83
N MET A 139 -2.41 1.29 -16.98
CA MET A 139 -2.12 0.23 -16.02
C MET A 139 -2.88 0.42 -14.70
N VAL A 140 -3.40 1.63 -14.43
CA VAL A 140 -4.06 1.97 -13.16
C VAL A 140 -5.29 1.10 -12.91
N VAL A 141 -5.36 0.52 -11.72
CA VAL A 141 -6.53 -0.17 -11.17
C VAL A 141 -7.31 0.76 -10.24
N LYS A 142 -6.62 1.54 -9.40
CA LYS A 142 -7.22 2.53 -8.49
C LYS A 142 -6.24 3.65 -8.20
N ASN A 143 -6.69 4.90 -8.24
CA ASN A 143 -5.92 6.08 -7.88
C ASN A 143 -6.84 7.18 -7.29
N PRO A 144 -6.56 7.73 -6.10
CA PRO A 144 -5.57 7.27 -5.12
C PRO A 144 -6.03 6.03 -4.34
N THR A 145 -5.07 5.32 -3.72
CA THR A 145 -5.32 4.15 -2.86
C THR A 145 -5.09 4.40 -1.38
N GLY A 146 -4.39 5.48 -1.04
CA GLY A 146 -4.08 5.85 0.35
C GLY A 146 -3.11 7.01 0.43
N LEU A 147 -3.12 7.72 1.56
CA LEU A 147 -2.11 8.72 1.90
C LEU A 147 -1.00 8.04 2.71
N LYS A 148 0.25 8.11 2.25
CA LYS A 148 1.40 7.54 2.95
C LYS A 148 1.83 8.45 4.09
N GLY A 149 2.10 7.88 5.26
CA GLY A 149 2.82 8.53 6.34
C GLY A 149 3.90 7.63 6.94
N ALA A 150 4.76 8.21 7.78
CA ALA A 150 5.83 7.45 8.43
C ALA A 150 6.16 7.93 9.84
N THR A 151 6.47 6.97 10.70
CA THR A 151 6.97 7.16 12.06
C THR A 151 8.34 6.49 12.22
N GLY A 152 8.92 6.50 13.42
CA GLY A 152 10.20 5.83 13.68
C GLY A 152 11.42 6.61 13.25
N GLU A 153 12.49 5.90 12.91
CA GLU A 153 13.82 6.45 12.61
C GLU A 153 13.87 7.17 11.27
N ASN A 154 13.19 6.67 10.23
CA ASN A 154 13.37 7.17 8.87
C ASN A 154 13.02 8.67 8.75
N PRO A 155 11.88 9.17 9.28
CA PRO A 155 11.54 10.58 9.15
C PRO A 155 12.46 11.50 9.94
N LYS A 156 12.83 11.11 11.16
CA LYS A 156 13.75 11.94 11.97
C LYS A 156 15.17 11.98 11.40
N ARG A 157 15.61 10.91 10.73
CA ARG A 157 16.91 10.85 10.05
C ARG A 157 16.87 11.67 8.75
N ALA A 158 15.82 11.50 7.95
CA ALA A 158 15.67 12.24 6.69
C ALA A 158 15.67 13.76 6.93
N HIS A 159 14.87 14.24 7.88
CA HIS A 159 14.71 15.67 8.10
C HIS A 159 15.71 16.24 9.10
N GLY A 160 15.76 15.69 10.32
CA GLY A 160 16.63 16.20 11.38
C GLY A 160 18.12 16.04 11.10
N GLU A 161 18.52 14.89 10.57
CA GLU A 161 19.94 14.59 10.34
C GLU A 161 20.40 15.00 8.93
N ALA A 162 19.64 14.68 7.88
CA ALA A 162 20.06 14.99 6.51
C ALA A 162 19.68 16.41 6.07
N GLN A 163 18.42 16.82 6.23
CA GLN A 163 17.96 18.17 5.81
C GLN A 163 18.20 19.27 6.86
N LYS A 164 18.61 18.91 8.09
CA LYS A 164 18.88 19.84 9.20
C LYS A 164 17.67 20.69 9.62
N HIS A 165 16.46 20.13 9.54
CA HIS A 165 15.24 20.77 10.05
C HIS A 165 14.28 19.77 10.71
N SER A 166 13.19 20.25 11.30
CA SER A 166 12.18 19.37 11.94
C SER A 166 11.56 18.39 10.92
N PRO A 167 11.24 17.14 11.29
CA PRO A 167 11.40 16.54 12.62
C PRO A 167 12.78 15.92 12.88
N ALA A 168 13.27 16.03 14.12
CA ALA A 168 14.47 15.34 14.62
C ALA A 168 14.17 14.30 15.72
N THR A 169 12.90 14.21 16.16
CA THR A 169 12.45 13.33 17.25
C THR A 169 11.12 12.66 16.89
N ARG A 170 10.82 11.51 17.52
CA ARG A 170 9.50 10.86 17.39
C ARG A 170 8.35 11.77 17.82
N MET A 171 8.57 12.61 18.83
CA MET A 171 7.60 13.60 19.29
C MET A 171 7.28 14.62 18.21
N ALA A 172 8.30 15.14 17.52
CA ALA A 172 8.10 16.08 16.42
C ALA A 172 7.37 15.41 15.24
N VAL A 173 7.70 14.15 14.90
CA VAL A 173 6.97 13.39 13.88
C VAL A 173 5.48 13.29 14.22
N ALA A 174 5.16 12.88 15.45
CA ALA A 174 3.77 12.75 15.90
C ALA A 174 3.04 14.10 15.95
N SER A 175 3.73 15.18 16.34
CA SER A 175 3.18 16.54 16.35
C SER A 175 2.81 17.00 14.94
N LEU A 176 3.70 16.79 13.97
CA LEU A 176 3.47 17.18 12.58
C LEU A 176 2.29 16.43 11.94
N MET A 177 2.10 15.15 12.25
CA MET A 177 0.91 14.40 11.81
C MET A 177 -0.38 14.98 12.40
N ARG A 178 -0.38 15.34 13.69
CA ARG A 178 -1.56 15.97 14.33
C ARG A 178 -1.87 17.32 13.73
N GLU A 179 -0.86 18.16 13.55
CA GLU A 179 -0.99 19.49 12.94
C GLU A 179 -1.59 19.37 11.55
N TYR A 180 -1.06 18.46 10.73
CA TYR A 180 -1.58 18.20 9.39
C TYR A 180 -3.07 17.84 9.36
N PHE A 181 -3.52 16.88 10.19
CA PHE A 181 -4.92 16.49 10.20
C PHE A 181 -5.85 17.51 10.88
N LYS A 182 -5.34 18.28 11.85
CA LYS A 182 -6.05 19.44 12.40
C LYS A 182 -6.31 20.46 11.29
N ASP A 183 -5.27 20.81 10.54
CA ASP A 183 -5.35 21.82 9.48
C ASP A 183 -6.22 21.33 8.30
N ALA A 184 -6.16 20.04 7.95
CA ALA A 184 -7.03 19.44 6.94
C ALA A 184 -8.51 19.47 7.36
N ARG A 185 -8.83 19.28 8.65
CA ARG A 185 -10.19 19.41 9.18
C ARG A 185 -10.69 20.85 9.08
N GLU A 186 -9.90 21.81 9.55
CA GLU A 186 -10.22 23.24 9.44
C GLU A 186 -10.39 23.69 7.98
N TYR A 187 -9.56 23.16 7.09
CA TYR A 187 -9.67 23.37 5.64
C TYR A 187 -11.00 22.82 5.10
N GLY A 188 -11.40 21.61 5.50
CA GLY A 188 -12.68 21.01 5.13
C GLY A 188 -13.88 21.84 5.60
N GLU A 189 -13.85 22.36 6.83
CA GLU A 189 -14.89 23.24 7.37
C GLU A 189 -14.99 24.55 6.56
N LYS A 190 -13.86 25.18 6.25
CA LYS A 190 -13.83 26.40 5.42
C LYS A 190 -14.34 26.13 4.00
N LYS A 191 -13.97 24.99 3.41
CA LYS A 191 -14.43 24.54 2.08
C LYS A 191 -15.94 24.31 2.05
N ALA A 192 -16.49 23.64 3.07
CA ALA A 192 -17.93 23.41 3.19
C ALA A 192 -18.70 24.73 3.33
N LYS A 193 -18.25 25.62 4.22
CA LYS A 193 -18.86 26.94 4.41
C LYS A 193 -18.84 27.79 3.14
N ALA A 194 -17.71 27.84 2.42
CA ALA A 194 -17.63 28.57 1.16
C ALA A 194 -18.60 28.03 0.11
N LYS A 195 -18.79 26.70 0.06
CA LYS A 195 -19.77 26.04 -0.82
C LYS A 195 -21.21 26.42 -0.45
N GLU A 196 -21.56 26.42 0.83
CA GLU A 196 -22.89 26.84 1.31
C GLU A 196 -23.18 28.32 0.99
N GLU A 197 -22.18 29.18 1.13
CA GLU A 197 -22.29 30.62 0.84
C GLU A 197 -22.19 30.97 -0.65
N GLY A 198 -21.96 29.98 -1.54
CA GLY A 198 -21.75 30.20 -2.96
C GLY A 198 -20.51 31.04 -3.29
N LYS A 199 -19.50 31.04 -2.41
CA LYS A 199 -18.28 31.83 -2.55
C LYS A 199 -17.16 31.01 -3.19
N PRO A 200 -16.24 31.66 -3.94
CA PRO A 200 -15.04 30.99 -4.41
C PRO A 200 -14.19 30.51 -3.22
N PHE A 201 -13.51 29.40 -3.42
CA PHE A 201 -12.62 28.81 -2.42
C PHE A 201 -11.33 28.34 -3.10
N THR A 202 -10.18 28.72 -2.54
CA THR A 202 -8.87 28.31 -3.05
C THR A 202 -8.55 26.91 -2.55
N VAL A 203 -8.33 26.00 -3.50
CA VAL A 203 -7.98 24.61 -3.19
C VAL A 203 -6.51 24.51 -2.78
N ASP A 204 -6.27 23.83 -1.66
CA ASP A 204 -4.93 23.44 -1.21
C ASP A 204 -4.76 21.93 -1.46
N LEU A 205 -3.96 21.56 -2.46
CA LEU A 205 -3.78 20.16 -2.85
C LEU A 205 -3.12 19.31 -1.76
N ASN A 206 -2.32 19.92 -0.89
CA ASN A 206 -1.72 19.22 0.24
C ASN A 206 -2.82 18.83 1.23
N LEU A 207 -3.67 19.77 1.63
CA LEU A 207 -4.76 19.52 2.58
C LEU A 207 -5.95 18.74 1.99
N GLU A 208 -6.16 18.76 0.67
CA GLU A 208 -7.15 17.88 0.01
C GLU A 208 -6.88 16.41 0.31
N SER A 209 -5.62 15.98 0.29
CA SER A 209 -5.29 14.58 0.56
C SER A 209 -5.59 14.18 2.01
N GLY A 210 -5.38 15.09 2.97
CA GLY A 210 -5.78 14.91 4.37
C GLY A 210 -7.30 14.88 4.53
N LEU A 211 -8.01 15.72 3.79
CA LEU A 211 -9.48 15.75 3.80
C LEU A 211 -10.08 14.44 3.25
N MET A 212 -9.50 13.85 2.18
CA MET A 212 -9.92 12.53 1.68
C MET A 212 -9.80 11.44 2.76
N VAL A 213 -8.75 11.49 3.58
CA VAL A 213 -8.53 10.56 4.69
C VAL A 213 -9.55 10.78 5.81
N LEU A 214 -9.79 12.03 6.21
CA LEU A 214 -10.78 12.39 7.22
C LEU A 214 -12.21 12.01 6.80
N ASN A 215 -12.51 12.11 5.50
CA ASN A 215 -13.78 11.68 4.91
C ASN A 215 -13.89 10.16 4.71
N LYS A 216 -12.85 9.39 5.06
CA LYS A 216 -12.77 7.93 4.89
C LYS A 216 -12.87 7.47 3.42
N GLU A 217 -12.52 8.34 2.47
CA GLU A 217 -12.47 8.03 1.02
C GLU A 217 -11.25 7.14 0.69
N ILE A 218 -10.14 7.38 1.39
CA ILE A 218 -8.91 6.58 1.33
C ILE A 218 -8.33 6.37 2.74
N PRO A 219 -7.64 5.26 3.01
CA PRO A 219 -6.97 5.05 4.30
C PRO A 219 -5.66 5.84 4.40
N PHE A 220 -5.26 6.12 5.64
CA PHE A 220 -3.89 6.50 5.98
C PHE A 220 -3.00 5.26 6.08
N ARG A 221 -1.94 5.21 5.28
CA ARG A 221 -1.04 4.06 5.13
C ARG A 221 0.26 4.39 5.87
N VAL A 222 0.52 3.79 7.03
CA VAL A 222 1.54 4.35 7.94
C VAL A 222 2.69 3.40 8.22
N HIS A 223 3.89 3.80 7.80
CA HIS A 223 5.13 3.11 8.13
C HIS A 223 5.40 3.19 9.64
N ALA A 224 5.45 2.03 10.29
CA ALA A 224 5.85 1.90 11.69
C ALA A 224 6.49 0.53 11.95
N HIS A 225 7.69 0.55 12.53
CA HIS A 225 8.42 -0.66 12.90
C HIS A 225 8.22 -1.00 14.38
N ARG A 226 8.65 -0.10 15.28
CA ARG A 226 8.60 -0.32 16.71
C ARG A 226 7.18 -0.30 17.27
N HIS A 227 6.93 -1.10 18.30
CA HIS A 227 5.63 -1.19 18.96
C HIS A 227 5.11 0.16 19.47
N ASP A 228 5.96 1.02 20.04
CA ASP A 228 5.56 2.34 20.54
C ASP A 228 5.25 3.34 19.41
N ASP A 229 5.93 3.21 18.27
CA ASP A 229 5.59 3.95 17.04
C ASP A 229 4.23 3.47 16.49
N ILE A 230 3.99 2.15 16.43
CA ILE A 230 2.70 1.55 16.01
C ILE A 230 1.55 2.06 16.89
N VAL A 231 1.69 2.00 18.22
CA VAL A 231 0.65 2.49 19.14
C VAL A 231 0.48 4.00 19.04
N THR A 232 1.53 4.75 18.70
CA THR A 232 1.40 6.19 18.42
C THR A 232 0.54 6.47 17.20
N VAL A 233 0.73 5.72 16.11
CA VAL A 233 -0.12 5.81 14.92
C VAL A 233 -1.57 5.52 15.27
N ILE A 234 -1.84 4.45 16.00
CA ILE A 234 -3.19 4.07 16.43
C ILE A 234 -3.84 5.22 17.22
N ARG A 235 -3.14 5.79 18.20
CA ARG A 235 -3.64 6.93 18.99
C ARG A 235 -4.00 8.12 18.12
N ILE A 236 -3.15 8.49 17.15
CA ILE A 236 -3.42 9.62 16.26
C ILE A 236 -4.63 9.32 15.36
N CYS A 237 -4.71 8.12 14.80
CA CYS A 237 -5.83 7.79 13.92
C CYS A 237 -7.17 7.76 14.68
N GLU A 238 -7.18 7.27 15.93
CA GLU A 238 -8.36 7.33 16.81
C GLU A 238 -8.74 8.76 17.20
N GLU A 239 -7.75 9.62 17.47
CA GLU A 239 -7.95 11.04 17.78
C GLU A 239 -8.67 11.81 16.65
N PHE A 240 -8.49 11.37 15.40
CA PHE A 240 -9.07 12.02 14.23
C PHE A 240 -10.17 11.19 13.53
N ASP A 241 -10.55 10.03 14.06
CA ASP A 241 -11.48 9.06 13.44
C ASP A 241 -11.10 8.69 12.00
N ILE A 242 -9.82 8.31 11.81
CA ILE A 242 -9.22 7.99 10.52
C ILE A 242 -9.14 6.47 10.31
N ASN A 243 -9.48 5.99 9.11
CA ASN A 243 -9.18 4.62 8.69
C ASN A 243 -7.69 4.50 8.34
N TYR A 244 -7.03 3.43 8.78
CA TYR A 244 -5.60 3.26 8.55
C TYR A 244 -5.17 1.80 8.36
N THR A 245 -3.95 1.65 7.85
CA THR A 245 -3.18 0.39 7.90
C THR A 245 -1.78 0.67 8.43
N ILE A 246 -1.20 -0.33 9.09
CA ILE A 246 0.19 -0.28 9.55
C ILE A 246 1.09 -0.97 8.52
N GLU A 247 2.05 -0.25 7.98
CA GLU A 247 3.05 -0.80 7.07
C GLU A 247 4.26 -1.30 7.86
N HIS A 248 4.79 -2.45 7.44
CA HIS A 248 5.85 -3.24 8.06
C HIS A 248 5.45 -3.94 9.35
N CYS A 249 4.95 -3.19 10.33
CA CYS A 249 4.47 -3.72 11.61
C CYS A 249 5.49 -4.69 12.24
N THR A 250 6.77 -4.32 12.26
CA THR A 250 7.88 -5.24 12.61
C THR A 250 7.76 -5.79 14.02
N ASP A 251 7.55 -4.92 15.00
CA ASP A 251 7.29 -5.31 16.39
C ASP A 251 5.83 -5.71 16.64
N GLY A 252 5.02 -5.88 15.59
CA GLY A 252 3.60 -6.23 15.72
C GLY A 252 3.38 -7.48 16.57
N HIS A 253 4.24 -8.48 16.40
CA HIS A 253 4.26 -9.71 17.19
C HIS A 253 4.39 -9.48 18.70
N LEU A 254 5.06 -8.42 19.15
CA LEU A 254 5.21 -8.09 20.58
C LEU A 254 3.91 -7.55 21.21
N ILE A 255 2.99 -7.06 20.38
CA ILE A 255 1.72 -6.43 20.79
C ILE A 255 0.51 -7.03 20.07
N ALA A 256 0.62 -8.27 19.58
CA ALA A 256 -0.37 -8.86 18.69
C ALA A 256 -1.79 -8.93 19.29
N GLU A 257 -1.92 -9.25 20.58
CA GLU A 257 -3.22 -9.24 21.28
C GLU A 257 -3.86 -7.85 21.31
N TYR A 258 -3.05 -6.80 21.51
CA TYR A 258 -3.52 -5.42 21.48
C TYR A 258 -4.00 -5.01 20.08
N LEU A 259 -3.24 -5.38 19.05
CA LEU A 259 -3.60 -5.13 17.65
C LEU A 259 -4.90 -5.87 17.25
N GLY A 260 -5.03 -7.13 17.68
CA GLY A 260 -6.23 -7.94 17.45
C GLY A 260 -7.48 -7.34 18.11
N LYS A 261 -7.39 -6.86 19.35
CA LYS A 261 -8.50 -6.16 20.05
C LYS A 261 -8.94 -4.88 19.34
N LYS A 262 -8.02 -4.21 18.65
CA LYS A 262 -8.26 -2.97 17.91
C LYS A 262 -8.61 -3.22 16.44
N ASN A 263 -8.65 -4.48 15.99
CA ASN A 263 -8.90 -4.88 14.60
C ASN A 263 -7.96 -4.18 13.59
N VAL A 264 -6.66 -4.10 13.94
CA VAL A 264 -5.67 -3.41 13.11
C VAL A 264 -5.31 -4.25 11.89
N THR A 265 -5.40 -3.65 10.70
CA THR A 265 -4.87 -4.23 9.47
C THR A 265 -3.40 -3.84 9.28
N ALA A 266 -2.55 -4.83 8.99
CA ALA A 266 -1.11 -4.63 8.77
C ALA A 266 -0.64 -5.21 7.43
N VAL A 267 0.25 -4.49 6.75
CA VAL A 267 1.02 -4.99 5.61
C VAL A 267 2.43 -5.32 6.11
N VAL A 268 2.66 -6.60 6.41
CA VAL A 268 3.90 -7.09 7.01
C VAL A 268 5.04 -7.21 6.00
N GLY A 269 6.28 -7.13 6.49
CA GLY A 269 7.51 -7.27 5.70
C GLY A 269 8.36 -6.00 5.65
N PRO A 270 9.56 -6.04 5.03
CA PRO A 270 10.15 -7.20 4.34
C PRO A 270 10.65 -8.29 5.31
N GLY A 271 10.27 -9.56 5.07
CA GLY A 271 10.72 -10.70 5.91
C GLY A 271 12.08 -11.26 5.48
N LEU A 272 12.31 -11.41 4.17
CA LEU A 272 13.58 -11.89 3.61
C LEU A 272 14.64 -10.77 3.55
N SER A 273 14.94 -10.15 4.69
CA SER A 273 15.94 -9.09 4.79
C SER A 273 16.70 -9.16 6.11
N ALA A 274 17.84 -8.48 6.20
CA ALA A 274 18.53 -8.30 7.47
C ALA A 274 17.92 -7.15 8.27
N ALA A 275 17.97 -7.25 9.60
CA ALA A 275 17.67 -6.13 10.49
C ALA A 275 18.71 -5.02 10.30
N SER A 276 18.39 -4.03 9.46
CA SER A 276 19.31 -2.97 9.03
C SER A 276 19.31 -1.75 9.93
N LYS A 277 18.33 -1.63 10.84
CA LYS A 277 18.14 -0.49 11.76
C LYS A 277 17.85 -0.97 13.18
N VAL A 278 18.05 -0.09 14.16
CA VAL A 278 17.78 -0.38 15.56
C VAL A 278 16.28 -0.68 15.78
N GLU A 279 15.40 0.04 15.10
CA GLU A 279 13.94 -0.20 15.13
C GLU A 279 13.50 -1.51 14.47
N THR A 280 14.39 -2.21 13.77
CA THR A 280 14.11 -3.52 13.15
C THR A 280 14.80 -4.68 13.86
N LYS A 281 15.43 -4.43 15.02
CA LYS A 281 16.25 -5.43 15.71
C LYS A 281 15.47 -6.69 16.13
N ASP A 282 14.16 -6.53 16.39
CA ASP A 282 13.27 -7.60 16.85
C ASP A 282 12.49 -8.25 15.68
N MET A 283 12.93 -8.01 14.43
CA MET A 283 12.29 -8.62 13.25
C MET A 283 12.34 -10.15 13.30
N THR A 284 11.19 -10.77 13.00
CA THR A 284 11.04 -12.23 12.96
C THR A 284 10.12 -12.65 11.81
N ASP A 285 10.44 -13.77 11.17
CA ASP A 285 9.61 -14.42 10.14
C ASP A 285 8.30 -14.99 10.72
N GLU A 286 8.21 -15.15 12.05
CA GLU A 286 7.00 -15.59 12.73
C GLU A 286 5.95 -14.49 12.86
N ASN A 287 6.31 -13.22 12.61
CA ASN A 287 5.43 -12.07 12.81
C ASN A 287 4.07 -12.21 12.10
N PRO A 288 3.98 -12.61 10.82
CA PRO A 288 2.70 -12.79 10.15
C PRO A 288 1.82 -13.87 10.81
N ALA A 289 2.42 -14.98 11.26
CA ALA A 289 1.69 -16.07 11.90
C ALA A 289 1.14 -15.68 13.28
N ILE A 290 1.92 -14.93 14.07
CA ILE A 290 1.53 -14.42 15.38
C ILE A 290 0.40 -13.39 15.26
N LEU A 291 0.48 -12.49 14.27
CA LEU A 291 -0.57 -11.52 14.01
C LEU A 291 -1.88 -12.18 13.54
N ALA A 292 -1.77 -13.18 12.65
CA ALA A 292 -2.94 -13.92 12.17
C ALA A 292 -3.66 -14.69 13.29
N SER A 293 -2.92 -15.31 14.22
CA SER A 293 -3.51 -16.06 15.34
C SER A 293 -4.18 -15.16 16.41
N SER A 294 -3.77 -13.89 16.47
CA SER A 294 -4.34 -12.90 17.39
C SER A 294 -5.56 -12.16 16.83
N SER A 295 -5.85 -12.35 15.54
CA SER A 295 -7.02 -11.78 14.87
C SER A 295 -8.26 -12.57 15.28
N ARG A 296 -9.30 -11.91 15.80
CA ARG A 296 -10.57 -12.59 16.08
C ARG A 296 -11.37 -12.75 14.76
N PRO A 297 -12.04 -13.89 14.55
CA PRO A 297 -13.00 -14.01 13.46
C PRO A 297 -14.17 -13.04 13.61
#